data_AF-W9DNR4-F1
#
_entry.id   AF-W9DNR4-F1
#
_cell.length_a   1.000
_cell.length_b   1.000
_cell.length_c   1.000
_cell.angle_alpha   90.00
_cell.angle_beta   90.00
_cell.angle_gamma   90.00
#
_symmetry.space_group_name_H-M   'P 1'
#
loop_
_entity.id
_entity.type
_entity.pdbx_description
1 polymer ?
#
loop_
_entity_poly.entity_id
_entity_poly.type
_entity_poly.pdbx_seq_one_letter_code
_entity_poly.pdbx_strand_id
1 'polypeptide(L)'
;MSWQNRFKREFIQKPGEHLLNLGITGSGKTQDLIWILDALRSGAPEETILWNDAGKSNELLLVGQFGPLHILLPEGMDIDITSDYVEYTKTWFTDPADVWRSLERGKINVLCIEPFIRKPQYFTPVVTSIFSKLIDLAHDHHLPVPLSIFYDEFHRVAPGKGQAYDSKHAAFGAEIQYNIETLRSLRVRFVASTHGWTKLRKGVRSSFNWFMINRGGSFTSSEQPRLSRYNKKYETLENNEAIIAFPDKVFTDIMEIPYYGEGWHYGQVHYSGKITPQNSPFIKQKKEVNRDDLQSIKDMLLKDLMGAGKELVETTL
;
A
#
# COMPACT_ATOMS: atom_id res chain seq x y z
N MET A 1 14.95 -17.57 -24.87
CA MET A 1 13.90 -17.89 -23.86
C MET A 1 12.80 -16.86 -24.03
N SER A 2 11.54 -17.29 -24.15
CA SER A 2 10.43 -16.34 -24.27
C SER A 2 10.31 -15.48 -23.01
N TRP A 3 9.81 -14.26 -23.16
CA TRP A 3 9.64 -13.35 -22.02
C TRP A 3 8.68 -13.92 -20.98
N GLN A 4 7.66 -14.66 -21.40
CA GLN A 4 6.67 -15.32 -20.54
C GLN A 4 7.35 -16.32 -19.60
N ASN A 5 8.25 -17.15 -20.13
CA ASN A 5 8.98 -18.13 -19.34
C ASN A 5 9.91 -17.46 -18.33
N ARG A 6 10.52 -16.33 -18.72
CA ARG A 6 11.34 -15.54 -17.82
C ARG A 6 10.50 -14.94 -16.69
N PHE A 7 9.40 -14.27 -17.01
CA PHE A 7 8.47 -13.68 -16.03
C PHE A 7 7.90 -14.73 -15.09
N LYS A 8 7.45 -15.87 -15.62
CA LYS A 8 6.94 -16.99 -14.82
C LYS A 8 7.98 -17.50 -13.82
N ARG A 9 9.21 -17.78 -14.26
CA ARG A 9 10.25 -18.34 -13.39
C ARG A 9 10.80 -17.32 -12.40
N GLU A 10 11.08 -16.11 -12.88
CA GLU A 10 11.88 -15.13 -12.13
C GLU A 10 11.03 -14.14 -11.34
N PHE A 11 9.75 -13.99 -11.67
CA PHE A 11 8.81 -13.17 -10.90
C PHE A 11 7.75 -14.04 -10.23
N ILE A 12 6.88 -14.72 -10.99
CA ILE A 12 5.72 -15.43 -10.43
C ILE A 12 6.15 -16.51 -9.42
N GLN A 13 7.03 -17.42 -9.84
CA GLN A 13 7.51 -18.54 -9.04
C GLN A 13 8.61 -18.16 -8.02
N LYS A 14 9.03 -16.90 -7.99
CA LYS A 14 10.10 -16.43 -7.10
C LYS A 14 9.55 -15.42 -6.08
N PRO A 15 9.20 -15.86 -4.87
CA PRO A 15 8.68 -14.99 -3.82
C PRO A 15 9.63 -13.83 -3.47
N GLY A 16 9.06 -12.73 -2.97
CA GLY A 16 9.82 -11.54 -2.57
C GLY A 16 10.17 -10.57 -3.70
N GLU A 17 10.01 -10.94 -4.97
CA GLU A 17 10.29 -10.07 -6.11
C GLU A 17 9.24 -8.95 -6.23
N HIS A 18 9.66 -7.70 -6.20
CA HIS A 18 8.74 -6.55 -6.18
C HIS A 18 8.49 -6.01 -7.58
N LEU A 19 7.21 -5.74 -7.90
CA LEU A 19 6.79 -5.15 -9.17
C LEU A 19 6.04 -3.84 -8.93
N LEU A 20 6.48 -2.79 -9.64
CA LEU A 20 5.79 -1.51 -9.68
C LEU A 20 5.14 -1.33 -11.05
N ASN A 21 3.82 -1.23 -11.05
CA ASN A 21 3.03 -0.83 -12.19
C ASN A 21 2.96 0.70 -12.29
N LEU A 22 3.41 1.24 -13.43
CA LEU A 22 3.56 2.66 -13.68
C LEU A 22 2.75 3.09 -14.92
N GLY A 23 1.87 4.07 -14.73
CA GLY A 23 1.10 4.69 -15.81
C GLY A 23 0.18 5.79 -15.28
N ILE A 24 -0.47 6.54 -16.17
CA ILE A 24 -1.44 7.59 -15.78
C ILE A 24 -2.80 6.99 -15.38
N THR A 25 -3.71 7.80 -14.84
CA THR A 25 -5.09 7.36 -14.58
C THR A 25 -5.75 6.86 -15.86
N GLY A 26 -6.46 5.74 -15.77
CA GLY A 26 -7.14 5.13 -16.93
C GLY A 26 -6.20 4.41 -17.91
N SER A 27 -4.95 4.11 -17.54
CA SER A 27 -3.99 3.40 -18.39
C SER A 27 -4.06 1.87 -18.31
N GLY A 28 -5.08 1.29 -17.68
CA GLY A 28 -5.21 -0.17 -17.53
C GLY A 28 -4.57 -0.79 -16.27
N LYS A 29 -3.95 0.01 -15.38
CA LYS A 29 -3.20 -0.54 -14.21
C LYS A 29 -3.95 -1.55 -13.36
N THR A 30 -5.24 -1.31 -13.09
CA THR A 30 -6.07 -2.26 -12.34
C THR A 30 -6.16 -3.61 -13.06
N GLN A 31 -6.39 -3.60 -14.38
CA GLN A 31 -6.46 -4.83 -15.19
C GLN A 31 -5.13 -5.58 -15.17
N ASP A 32 -4.00 -4.87 -15.15
CA ASP A 32 -2.69 -5.49 -15.00
C ASP A 32 -2.46 -6.14 -13.63
N LEU A 33 -2.93 -5.49 -12.55
CA LEU A 33 -2.86 -6.08 -11.22
C LEU A 33 -3.69 -7.37 -11.17
N ILE A 34 -4.87 -7.38 -11.80
CA ILE A 34 -5.70 -8.57 -11.96
C ILE A 34 -5.00 -9.64 -12.81
N TRP A 35 -4.33 -9.25 -13.90
CA TRP A 35 -3.52 -10.17 -14.71
C TRP A 35 -2.39 -10.82 -13.91
N ILE A 36 -1.72 -10.05 -13.05
CA ILE A 36 -0.68 -10.58 -12.16
C ILE A 36 -1.27 -11.49 -11.09
N LEU A 37 -2.45 -11.14 -10.54
CA LEU A 37 -3.18 -11.97 -9.58
C LEU A 37 -3.51 -13.35 -10.21
N ASP A 38 -4.07 -13.37 -11.40
CA ASP A 38 -4.37 -14.59 -12.16
C ASP A 38 -3.12 -15.46 -12.40
N ALA A 39 -2.03 -14.81 -12.82
CA ALA A 39 -0.74 -15.47 -13.01
C ALA A 39 -0.18 -16.05 -11.69
N LEU A 40 -0.42 -15.40 -10.55
CA LEU A 40 -0.01 -15.92 -9.24
C LEU A 40 -0.87 -17.07 -8.75
N ARG A 41 -2.19 -16.97 -8.90
CA ARG A 41 -3.12 -18.04 -8.50
C ARG A 41 -2.79 -19.36 -9.20
N SER A 42 -2.45 -19.29 -10.48
CA SER A 42 -2.07 -20.46 -11.28
C SER A 42 -0.61 -20.87 -11.12
N GLY A 43 0.32 -19.91 -10.98
CA GLY A 43 1.75 -20.15 -11.00
C GLY A 43 2.43 -20.30 -9.65
N ALA A 44 1.79 -19.87 -8.56
CA ALA A 44 2.29 -19.92 -7.18
C ALA A 44 1.13 -20.13 -6.18
N PRO A 45 0.41 -21.28 -6.23
CA PRO A 45 -0.79 -21.51 -5.43
C PRO A 45 -0.57 -21.50 -3.90
N GLU A 46 0.67 -21.72 -3.46
CA GLU A 46 1.07 -21.69 -2.04
C GLU A 46 1.29 -20.26 -1.49
N GLU A 47 1.28 -19.25 -2.37
CA GLU A 47 1.50 -17.86 -1.99
C GLU A 47 0.22 -17.25 -1.40
N THR A 48 0.32 -16.78 -0.16
CA THR A 48 -0.75 -16.04 0.50
C THR A 48 -0.93 -14.72 -0.24
N ILE A 49 -2.16 -14.38 -0.60
CA ILE A 49 -2.47 -13.15 -1.34
C ILE A 49 -3.26 -12.21 -0.44
N LEU A 50 -2.78 -10.97 -0.36
CA LEU A 50 -3.52 -9.85 0.21
C LEU A 50 -3.77 -8.79 -0.87
N TRP A 51 -5.02 -8.41 -1.05
CA TRP A 51 -5.47 -7.33 -1.91
C TRP A 51 -5.93 -6.15 -1.06
N ASN A 52 -5.34 -4.97 -1.24
CA ASN A 52 -5.82 -3.75 -0.60
C ASN A 52 -6.93 -3.16 -1.44
N ASP A 53 -8.16 -3.18 -0.89
CA ASP A 53 -9.31 -2.61 -1.58
C ASP A 53 -9.35 -1.08 -1.42
N ALA A 54 -9.34 -0.39 -2.56
CA ALA A 54 -9.42 1.06 -2.64
C ALA A 54 -10.88 1.58 -2.67
N GLY A 55 -11.88 0.69 -2.68
CA GLY A 55 -13.29 1.04 -2.76
C GLY A 55 -13.73 1.58 -4.11
N LYS A 56 -12.99 1.26 -5.18
CA LYS A 56 -13.26 1.73 -6.55
C LYS A 56 -14.07 0.69 -7.31
N SER A 57 -15.07 1.15 -8.07
CA SER A 57 -15.71 0.42 -9.18
C SER A 57 -16.11 -1.05 -8.93
N ASN A 58 -16.48 -1.41 -7.69
CA ASN A 58 -16.75 -2.79 -7.28
C ASN A 58 -15.59 -3.77 -7.63
N GLU A 59 -14.35 -3.28 -7.66
CA GLU A 59 -13.14 -4.04 -8.02
C GLU A 59 -12.99 -5.34 -7.23
N LEU A 60 -13.42 -5.33 -5.95
CA LEU A 60 -13.50 -6.51 -5.11
C LEU A 60 -14.27 -7.68 -5.75
N LEU A 61 -15.34 -7.40 -6.51
CA LEU A 61 -16.12 -8.45 -7.20
C LEU A 61 -15.35 -9.07 -8.37
N LEU A 62 -14.53 -8.26 -9.05
CA LEU A 62 -13.65 -8.74 -10.11
C LEU A 62 -12.54 -9.63 -9.52
N VAL A 63 -11.93 -9.20 -8.41
CA VAL A 63 -10.96 -9.99 -7.64
C VAL A 63 -11.57 -11.32 -7.19
N GLY A 64 -12.84 -11.32 -6.77
CA GLY A 64 -13.59 -12.51 -6.36
C GLY A 64 -13.77 -13.57 -7.45
N GLN A 65 -13.57 -13.22 -8.74
CA GLN A 65 -13.62 -14.20 -9.84
C GLN A 65 -12.40 -15.14 -9.85
N PHE A 66 -11.35 -14.83 -9.08
CA PHE A 66 -10.10 -15.60 -9.04
C PHE A 66 -9.95 -16.49 -7.80
N GLY A 67 -10.99 -16.52 -6.95
CA GLY A 67 -11.08 -17.40 -5.78
C GLY A 67 -11.92 -16.82 -4.65
N PRO A 68 -12.24 -17.64 -3.64
CA PRO A 68 -13.00 -17.21 -2.47
C PRO A 68 -12.28 -16.08 -1.75
N LEU A 69 -13.05 -15.08 -1.32
CA LEU A 69 -12.54 -13.92 -0.62
C LEU A 69 -12.53 -14.13 0.89
N HIS A 70 -11.49 -13.65 1.55
CA HIS A 70 -11.46 -13.45 2.99
C HIS A 70 -11.37 -11.96 3.28
N ILE A 71 -12.49 -11.33 3.62
CA ILE A 71 -12.59 -9.88 3.76
C ILE A 71 -12.25 -9.49 5.20
N LEU A 72 -11.21 -8.67 5.35
CA LEU A 72 -10.71 -8.14 6.61
C LEU A 72 -11.25 -6.73 6.81
N LEU A 73 -12.01 -6.53 7.89
CA LEU A 73 -12.71 -5.29 8.19
C LEU A 73 -12.30 -4.77 9.57
N PRO A 74 -12.13 -3.45 9.76
CA PRO A 74 -12.07 -2.89 11.09
C PRO A 74 -13.37 -3.14 11.85
N GLU A 75 -13.31 -3.36 13.16
CA GLU A 75 -14.51 -3.47 14.00
C GLU A 75 -15.44 -2.24 13.84
N GLY A 76 -16.74 -2.49 13.76
CA GLY A 76 -17.77 -1.45 13.54
C GLY A 76 -17.90 -0.98 12.08
N MET A 77 -17.16 -1.58 11.16
CA MET A 77 -17.33 -1.43 9.71
C MET A 77 -17.95 -2.69 9.12
N ASP A 78 -18.68 -2.54 8.02
CA ASP A 78 -19.23 -3.68 7.31
C ASP A 78 -19.29 -3.46 5.79
N ILE A 79 -19.42 -4.57 5.07
CA ILE A 79 -19.52 -4.61 3.61
C ILE A 79 -20.66 -5.54 3.19
N ASP A 80 -21.65 -5.03 2.48
CA ASP A 80 -22.74 -5.84 1.93
C ASP A 80 -22.46 -6.10 0.46
N ILE A 81 -22.33 -7.38 0.11
CA ILE A 81 -22.07 -7.82 -1.27
C ILE A 81 -23.32 -8.52 -1.79
N THR A 82 -23.90 -7.95 -2.84
CA THR A 82 -25.01 -8.55 -3.57
C THR A 82 -24.45 -9.13 -4.87
N SER A 83 -24.12 -10.42 -4.87
CA SER A 83 -23.54 -11.14 -6.00
C SER A 83 -23.78 -12.65 -5.89
N ASP A 84 -24.13 -13.30 -7.00
CA ASP A 84 -24.19 -14.76 -7.11
C ASP A 84 -22.84 -15.38 -7.53
N TYR A 85 -21.84 -14.55 -7.83
CA TYR A 85 -20.58 -14.96 -8.46
C TYR A 85 -19.39 -15.00 -7.49
N VAL A 86 -19.56 -14.53 -6.25
CA VAL A 86 -18.46 -14.33 -5.31
C VAL A 86 -18.76 -14.99 -3.98
N GLU A 87 -17.95 -15.99 -3.62
CA GLU A 87 -17.93 -16.55 -2.28
C GLU A 87 -17.02 -15.70 -1.38
N TYR A 88 -17.48 -15.37 -0.18
CA TYR A 88 -16.67 -14.61 0.77
C TYR A 88 -16.95 -14.95 2.24
N THR A 89 -15.92 -14.80 3.07
CA THR A 89 -16.03 -14.74 4.53
C THR A 89 -15.59 -13.37 5.03
N LYS A 90 -16.06 -12.96 6.22
CA LYS A 90 -15.67 -11.69 6.87
C LYS A 90 -15.00 -11.97 8.20
N THR A 91 -13.93 -11.23 8.48
CA THR A 91 -13.28 -11.18 9.80
C THR A 91 -13.08 -9.73 10.21
N TRP A 92 -13.47 -9.42 11.44
CA TRP A 92 -13.30 -8.09 12.01
C TRP A 92 -12.07 -8.04 12.90
N PHE A 93 -11.33 -6.92 12.85
CA PHE A 93 -10.13 -6.72 13.66
C PHE A 93 -10.14 -5.38 14.40
N THR A 94 -9.51 -5.39 15.57
CA THR A 94 -9.25 -4.19 16.39
C THR A 94 -7.75 -3.93 16.53
N ASP A 95 -6.94 -4.99 16.64
CA ASP A 95 -5.48 -4.91 16.61
C ASP A 95 -4.99 -4.88 15.15
N PRO A 96 -4.19 -3.89 14.75
CA PRO A 96 -3.54 -3.88 13.43
C PRO A 96 -2.75 -5.15 13.10
N ALA A 97 -2.23 -5.85 14.10
CA ALA A 97 -1.50 -7.11 13.88
C ALA A 97 -2.41 -8.23 13.38
N ASP A 98 -3.70 -8.19 13.69
CA ASP A 98 -4.65 -9.24 13.33
C ASP A 98 -4.95 -9.24 11.83
N VAL A 99 -4.72 -8.12 11.12
CA VAL A 99 -4.75 -8.07 9.65
C VAL A 99 -3.81 -9.14 9.06
N TRP A 100 -2.63 -9.29 9.65
CA TRP A 100 -1.60 -10.19 9.15
C TRP A 100 -1.74 -11.60 9.71
N ARG A 101 -2.16 -11.74 10.96
CA ARG A 101 -2.38 -13.05 11.61
C ARG A 101 -3.59 -13.79 11.06
N SER A 102 -4.59 -13.06 10.57
CA SER A 102 -5.83 -13.64 10.04
C SER A 102 -5.73 -13.99 8.56
N LEU A 103 -4.59 -13.79 7.89
CA LEU A 103 -4.49 -14.13 6.47
C LEU A 103 -4.65 -15.64 6.26
N GLU A 104 -5.59 -16.00 5.38
CA GLU A 104 -5.88 -17.38 5.02
C GLU A 104 -5.17 -17.75 3.72
N ARG A 105 -4.48 -18.90 3.74
CA ARG A 105 -3.94 -19.51 2.51
C ARG A 105 -5.08 -20.07 1.66
N GLY A 106 -4.90 -20.11 0.35
CA GLY A 106 -5.90 -20.63 -0.59
C GLY A 106 -7.02 -19.65 -0.95
N LYS A 107 -7.32 -18.68 -0.09
CA LYS A 107 -8.22 -17.55 -0.34
C LYS A 107 -7.48 -16.30 -0.83
N ILE A 108 -8.22 -15.35 -1.39
CA ILE A 108 -7.72 -13.99 -1.61
C ILE A 108 -8.14 -13.16 -0.40
N ASN A 109 -7.18 -12.76 0.43
CA ASN A 109 -7.46 -11.88 1.56
C ASN A 109 -7.67 -10.47 1.04
N VAL A 110 -8.73 -9.79 1.45
CA VAL A 110 -9.06 -8.44 0.99
C VAL A 110 -9.11 -7.51 2.19
N LEU A 111 -8.19 -6.55 2.27
CA LEU A 111 -8.16 -5.55 3.32
C LEU A 111 -9.01 -4.34 2.91
N CYS A 112 -10.18 -4.20 3.53
CA CYS A 112 -11.10 -3.11 3.27
C CYS A 112 -10.93 -2.03 4.34
N ILE A 113 -10.12 -1.02 4.05
CA ILE A 113 -9.88 0.12 4.95
C ILE A 113 -10.17 1.44 4.27
N GLU A 114 -9.58 1.65 3.09
CA GLU A 114 -9.74 2.91 2.34
C GLU A 114 -11.20 3.31 2.12
N PRO A 115 -12.15 2.39 1.82
CA PRO A 115 -13.57 2.76 1.64
C PRO A 115 -14.19 3.45 2.87
N PHE A 116 -13.68 3.17 4.07
CA PHE A 116 -14.19 3.71 5.33
C PHE A 116 -13.49 5.01 5.75
N ILE A 117 -12.41 5.41 5.07
CA ILE A 117 -11.66 6.63 5.37
C ILE A 117 -12.18 7.79 4.52
N ARG A 118 -13.00 8.66 5.12
CA ARG A 118 -13.59 9.83 4.43
C ARG A 118 -12.72 11.09 4.48
N LYS A 119 -11.71 11.13 5.34
CA LYS A 119 -10.83 12.30 5.53
C LYS A 119 -9.37 11.89 5.37
N PRO A 120 -8.58 12.55 4.49
CA PRO A 120 -7.19 12.17 4.21
C PRO A 120 -6.30 12.10 5.46
N GLN A 121 -6.52 12.98 6.45
CA GLN A 121 -5.73 12.98 7.69
C GLN A 121 -5.88 11.71 8.55
N TYR A 122 -6.89 10.87 8.29
CA TYR A 122 -7.08 9.59 8.98
C TYR A 122 -6.42 8.43 8.26
N PHE A 123 -6.04 8.60 7.00
CA PHE A 123 -5.38 7.57 6.20
C PHE A 123 -4.03 7.17 6.80
N THR A 124 -3.14 8.16 6.96
CA THR A 124 -1.77 7.91 7.39
C THR A 124 -1.70 7.14 8.71
N PRO A 125 -2.38 7.55 9.81
CA PRO A 125 -2.28 6.82 11.07
C PRO A 125 -2.75 5.37 10.98
N VAL A 126 -3.82 5.10 10.22
CA VAL A 126 -4.37 3.75 10.07
C VAL A 126 -3.41 2.84 9.30
N VAL A 127 -2.97 3.30 8.13
CA VAL A 127 -2.06 2.52 7.28
C VAL A 127 -0.70 2.35 7.96
N THR A 128 -0.17 3.39 8.62
CA THR A 128 1.06 3.26 9.42
C THR A 128 0.91 2.20 10.49
N SER A 129 -0.19 2.22 11.26
CA SER A 129 -0.39 1.26 12.33
C SER A 129 -0.39 -0.18 11.84
N ILE A 130 -0.94 -0.45 10.67
CA ILE A 130 -1.01 -1.79 10.08
C ILE A 130 0.33 -2.21 9.50
N PHE A 131 0.99 -1.34 8.72
CA PHE A 131 2.27 -1.68 8.10
C PHE A 131 3.44 -1.76 9.09
N SER A 132 3.44 -0.98 10.18
CA SER A 132 4.43 -1.20 11.24
C SER A 132 4.30 -2.60 11.83
N LYS A 133 3.07 -3.14 11.97
CA LYS A 133 2.85 -4.52 12.39
C LYS A 133 3.23 -5.57 11.36
N LEU A 134 3.15 -5.26 10.06
CA LEU A 134 3.74 -6.13 9.03
C LEU A 134 5.23 -6.31 9.28
N ILE A 135 5.93 -5.21 9.51
CA ILE A 135 7.39 -5.18 9.70
C ILE A 135 7.76 -5.96 10.96
N ASP A 136 7.12 -5.66 12.10
CA ASP A 136 7.34 -6.38 13.36
C ASP A 136 7.16 -7.91 13.15
N LEU A 137 6.02 -8.33 12.60
CA LEU A 137 5.72 -9.74 12.39
C LEU A 137 6.61 -10.41 11.35
N ALA A 138 7.11 -9.67 10.36
CA ALA A 138 8.07 -10.18 9.39
C ALA A 138 9.39 -10.53 10.08
N HIS A 139 9.90 -9.61 10.91
CA HIS A 139 11.13 -9.80 11.68
C HIS A 139 11.02 -10.96 12.67
N ASP A 140 9.84 -11.13 13.27
CA ASP A 140 9.56 -12.23 14.20
C ASP A 140 9.21 -13.56 13.50
N HIS A 141 9.25 -13.61 12.16
CA HIS A 141 8.88 -14.78 11.35
C HIS A 141 7.45 -15.31 11.61
N HIS A 142 6.52 -14.41 11.94
CA HIS A 142 5.12 -14.73 12.22
C HIS A 142 4.18 -14.49 11.03
N LEU A 143 4.70 -14.07 9.88
CA LEU A 143 3.91 -13.89 8.67
C LEU A 143 3.68 -15.22 7.91
N PRO A 144 2.52 -15.41 7.27
CA PRO A 144 2.25 -16.58 6.44
C PRO A 144 2.92 -16.48 5.06
N VAL A 145 4.25 -16.59 5.05
CA VAL A 145 5.07 -16.48 3.83
C VAL A 145 5.09 -17.79 3.01
N PRO A 146 5.23 -17.75 1.67
CA PRO A 146 5.35 -16.56 0.84
C PRO A 146 4.05 -15.74 0.81
N LEU A 147 4.19 -14.41 0.79
CA LEU A 147 3.08 -13.47 0.87
C LEU A 147 3.21 -12.42 -0.24
N SER A 148 2.17 -12.26 -1.04
CA SER A 148 2.05 -11.19 -2.04
C SER A 148 1.01 -10.16 -1.61
N ILE A 149 1.43 -8.90 -1.51
CA ILE A 149 0.59 -7.76 -1.16
C ILE A 149 0.37 -6.92 -2.42
N PHE A 150 -0.87 -6.85 -2.87
CA PHE A 150 -1.34 -6.00 -3.96
C PHE A 150 -1.78 -4.65 -3.40
N TYR A 151 -1.28 -3.57 -3.97
CA TYR A 151 -1.59 -2.22 -3.51
C TYR A 151 -1.74 -1.24 -4.68
N ASP A 152 -2.96 -0.81 -4.97
CA ASP A 152 -3.21 0.25 -5.96
C ASP A 152 -2.84 1.62 -5.37
N GLU A 153 -2.20 2.48 -6.16
CA GLU A 153 -1.79 3.83 -5.74
C GLU A 153 -0.87 3.87 -4.50
N PHE A 154 0.15 3.01 -4.45
CA PHE A 154 1.09 2.87 -3.32
C PHE A 154 1.87 4.16 -2.95
N HIS A 155 1.90 5.16 -3.84
CA HIS A 155 2.38 6.50 -3.50
C HIS A 155 1.56 7.19 -2.39
N ARG A 156 0.33 6.74 -2.10
CA ARG A 156 -0.46 7.16 -0.94
C ARG A 156 0.12 6.67 0.38
N VAL A 157 0.84 5.55 0.37
CA VAL A 157 1.50 4.95 1.54
C VAL A 157 2.91 5.52 1.71
N ALA A 158 3.65 5.61 0.59
CA ALA A 158 5.03 6.07 0.58
C ALA A 158 5.24 7.25 -0.40
N PRO A 159 4.74 8.45 -0.07
CA PRO A 159 4.75 9.58 -0.98
C PRO A 159 6.16 10.11 -1.26
N GLY A 160 6.34 10.64 -2.46
CA GLY A 160 7.50 11.40 -2.88
C GLY A 160 7.67 12.70 -2.10
N LYS A 161 8.84 13.33 -2.25
CA LYS A 161 9.12 14.63 -1.61
C LYS A 161 8.09 15.67 -2.06
N GLY A 162 7.46 16.35 -1.10
CA GLY A 162 6.42 17.36 -1.36
C GLY A 162 5.03 16.82 -1.68
N GLN A 163 4.83 15.49 -1.64
CA GLN A 163 3.53 14.83 -1.86
C GLN A 163 2.90 14.29 -0.55
N ALA A 164 3.62 14.41 0.57
CA ALA A 164 3.14 13.97 1.87
C ALA A 164 2.10 14.95 2.44
N TYR A 165 1.06 14.41 3.09
CA TYR A 165 0.03 15.21 3.76
C TYR A 165 0.56 15.98 4.97
N ASP A 166 1.48 15.37 5.73
CA ASP A 166 2.12 15.97 6.90
C ASP A 166 3.51 15.33 7.15
N SER A 167 4.20 15.81 8.19
CA SER A 167 5.52 15.28 8.58
C SER A 167 5.48 13.82 9.04
N LYS A 168 4.36 13.37 9.61
CA LYS A 168 4.17 11.97 10.04
C LYS A 168 4.08 11.05 8.83
N HIS A 169 3.39 11.48 7.79
CA HIS A 169 3.30 10.75 6.53
C HIS A 169 4.67 10.63 5.85
N ALA A 170 5.48 11.69 5.88
CA ALA A 170 6.85 11.62 5.41
C ALA A 170 7.74 10.69 6.26
N ALA A 171 7.56 10.66 7.59
CA ALA A 171 8.29 9.76 8.48
C ALA A 171 7.91 8.29 8.21
N PHE A 172 6.62 8.00 8.07
CA PHE A 172 6.15 6.65 7.74
C PHE A 172 6.66 6.15 6.39
N GLY A 173 6.67 6.98 5.35
CA GLY A 173 7.30 6.61 4.09
C GLY A 173 8.81 6.28 4.24
N ALA A 174 9.47 6.79 5.28
CA ALA A 174 10.87 6.47 5.58
C ALA A 174 11.01 5.10 6.25
N GLU A 175 10.05 4.74 7.11
CA GLU A 175 9.97 3.42 7.75
C GLU A 175 9.72 2.32 6.72
N ILE A 176 8.80 2.54 5.77
CA ILE A 176 8.62 1.63 4.63
C ILE A 176 9.91 1.50 3.82
N GLN A 177 10.57 2.63 3.50
CA GLN A 177 11.84 2.61 2.79
C GLN A 177 12.91 1.78 3.52
N TYR A 178 12.98 1.88 4.85
CA TYR A 178 13.97 1.15 5.64
C TYR A 178 13.74 -0.37 5.59
N ASN A 179 12.47 -0.81 5.54
CA ASN A 179 12.12 -2.22 5.72
C ASN A 179 11.77 -2.96 4.43
N ILE A 180 11.47 -2.27 3.32
CA ILE A 180 11.00 -2.92 2.09
C ILE A 180 12.00 -3.93 1.52
N GLU A 181 13.31 -3.68 1.62
CA GLU A 181 14.34 -4.65 1.18
C GLU A 181 14.40 -5.89 2.07
N THR A 182 14.17 -5.72 3.37
CA THR A 182 14.06 -6.82 4.34
C THR A 182 12.80 -7.65 4.09
N LEU A 183 11.68 -7.01 3.80
CA LEU A 183 10.43 -7.71 3.45
C LEU A 183 10.63 -8.61 2.24
N ARG A 184 11.36 -8.14 1.22
CA ARG A 184 11.78 -8.96 0.08
C ARG A 184 12.59 -10.20 0.48
N SER A 185 13.60 -10.06 1.35
CA SER A 185 14.42 -11.21 1.78
C SER A 185 13.60 -12.22 2.60
N LEU A 186 12.57 -11.74 3.29
CA LEU A 186 11.60 -12.54 4.04
C LEU A 186 10.46 -13.11 3.18
N ARG A 187 10.59 -13.09 1.84
CA ARG A 187 9.61 -13.64 0.90
C ARG A 187 8.25 -12.94 0.92
N VAL A 188 8.21 -11.68 1.35
CA VAL A 188 7.06 -10.78 1.17
C VAL A 188 7.26 -10.02 -0.13
N ARG A 189 6.27 -10.07 -1.03
CA ARG A 189 6.26 -9.40 -2.34
C ARG A 189 5.29 -8.23 -2.32
N PHE A 190 5.70 -7.10 -2.89
CA PHE A 190 4.80 -6.01 -3.25
C PHE A 190 4.53 -6.02 -4.75
N VAL A 191 3.23 -6.04 -5.10
CA VAL A 191 2.73 -5.77 -6.45
C VAL A 191 1.94 -4.46 -6.36
N ALA A 192 2.61 -3.36 -6.68
CA ALA A 192 2.12 -2.02 -6.37
C ALA A 192 1.86 -1.21 -7.64
N SER A 193 0.92 -0.26 -7.59
CA SER A 193 0.67 0.69 -8.68
C SER A 193 1.01 2.14 -8.26
N THR A 194 1.39 3.01 -9.22
CA THR A 194 1.54 4.45 -8.98
C THR A 194 1.21 5.31 -10.20
N HIS A 195 0.72 6.53 -9.96
CA HIS A 195 0.42 7.53 -11.01
C HIS A 195 1.61 8.43 -11.33
N GLY A 196 2.76 7.82 -11.63
CA GLY A 196 4.01 8.53 -11.94
C GLY A 196 5.19 8.13 -11.04
N TRP A 197 6.37 8.10 -11.63
CA TRP A 197 7.59 7.60 -10.99
C TRP A 197 8.00 8.43 -9.76
N THR A 198 7.93 9.75 -9.87
CA THR A 198 8.35 10.68 -8.80
C THR A 198 7.32 10.85 -7.70
N LYS A 199 6.08 10.38 -7.89
CA LYS A 199 5.05 10.38 -6.84
C LYS A 199 5.34 9.40 -5.71
N LEU A 200 6.04 8.30 -6.02
CA LEU A 200 6.48 7.34 -5.01
C LEU A 200 7.82 7.80 -4.43
N ARG A 201 8.08 7.57 -3.14
CA ARG A 201 9.35 7.93 -2.49
C ARG A 201 10.56 7.29 -3.18
N LYS A 202 11.67 8.04 -3.30
CA LYS A 202 12.88 7.59 -4.02
C LYS A 202 13.44 6.25 -3.53
N GLY A 203 13.60 6.12 -2.21
CA GLY A 203 14.14 4.87 -1.68
C GLY A 203 13.15 3.69 -1.76
N VAL A 204 11.85 3.95 -1.80
CA VAL A 204 10.85 2.89 -1.99
C VAL A 204 10.84 2.42 -3.44
N ARG A 205 10.79 3.35 -4.40
CA ARG A 205 10.79 2.99 -5.84
C ARG A 205 12.09 2.32 -6.30
N SER A 206 13.22 2.55 -5.63
CA SER A 206 14.47 1.83 -5.93
C SER A 206 14.45 0.35 -5.52
N SER A 207 13.58 -0.03 -4.58
CA SER A 207 13.46 -1.42 -4.13
C SER A 207 12.57 -2.27 -5.06
N PHE A 208 11.85 -1.63 -5.98
CA PHE A 208 11.15 -2.31 -7.07
C PHE A 208 12.12 -2.58 -8.23
N ASN A 209 12.33 -3.86 -8.53
CA ASN A 209 13.24 -4.28 -9.57
C ASN A 209 12.51 -4.66 -10.87
N TRP A 210 11.26 -5.11 -10.78
CA TRP A 210 10.36 -5.31 -11.91
C TRP A 210 9.49 -4.07 -12.14
N PHE A 211 9.26 -3.73 -13.40
CA PHE A 211 8.33 -2.67 -13.76
C PHE A 211 7.33 -3.18 -14.78
N MET A 212 6.06 -2.91 -14.55
CA MET A 212 5.03 -2.98 -15.58
C MET A 212 4.72 -1.55 -16.00
N ILE A 213 4.85 -1.26 -17.29
CA ILE A 213 4.83 0.09 -17.83
C ILE A 213 3.64 0.20 -18.77
N ASN A 214 2.73 1.09 -18.43
CA ASN A 214 1.51 1.38 -19.18
C ASN A 214 1.59 2.78 -19.81
N ARG A 215 0.52 3.15 -20.52
CA ARG A 215 0.36 4.48 -21.11
C ARG A 215 0.76 5.60 -20.15
N GLY A 216 1.64 6.47 -20.62
CA GLY A 216 2.12 7.65 -19.90
C GLY A 216 3.05 7.32 -18.72
N GLY A 217 3.51 6.07 -18.58
CA GLY A 217 4.59 5.73 -17.68
C GLY A 217 5.86 6.49 -18.07
N SER A 218 6.52 7.11 -17.10
CA SER A 218 7.69 7.96 -17.36
C SER A 218 8.69 7.85 -16.23
N PHE A 219 9.96 7.71 -16.61
CA PHE A 219 11.08 7.58 -15.68
C PHE A 219 12.02 8.77 -15.73
N THR A 220 12.66 9.08 -14.60
CA THR A 220 13.73 10.08 -14.52
C THR A 220 15.06 9.49 -15.00
N SER A 221 15.77 10.23 -15.85
CA SER A 221 17.05 9.79 -16.43
C SER A 221 18.16 9.58 -15.39
N SER A 222 18.11 10.31 -14.28
CA SER A 222 19.04 10.18 -13.17
C SER A 222 18.87 8.89 -12.35
N GLU A 223 17.75 8.19 -12.50
CA GLU A 223 17.43 6.99 -11.71
C GLU A 223 17.26 5.74 -12.58
N GLN A 224 16.66 5.89 -13.77
CA GLN A 224 16.47 4.80 -14.73
C GLN A 224 16.95 5.22 -16.12
N PRO A 225 18.26 5.45 -16.32
CA PRO A 225 18.81 6.02 -17.56
C PRO A 225 18.57 5.17 -18.81
N ARG A 226 18.36 3.85 -18.65
CA ARG A 226 18.01 2.94 -19.76
C ARG A 226 16.54 3.08 -20.14
N LEU A 227 15.64 3.02 -19.16
CA LEU A 227 14.19 3.07 -19.40
C LEU A 227 13.73 4.47 -19.81
N SER A 228 14.31 5.53 -19.26
CA SER A 228 13.91 6.91 -19.54
C SER A 228 14.07 7.31 -21.01
N ARG A 229 14.96 6.65 -21.75
CA ARG A 229 15.17 6.87 -23.20
C ARG A 229 13.94 6.49 -24.03
N TYR A 230 13.08 5.65 -23.48
CA TYR A 230 11.88 5.14 -24.13
C TYR A 230 10.59 5.78 -23.58
N ASN A 231 10.67 6.86 -22.79
CA ASN A 231 9.46 7.54 -22.27
C ASN A 231 8.46 7.90 -23.39
N LYS A 232 8.94 8.38 -24.54
CA LYS A 232 8.07 8.65 -25.72
C LYS A 232 7.33 7.41 -26.23
N LYS A 233 7.93 6.22 -26.13
CA LYS A 233 7.28 4.95 -26.49
C LYS A 233 6.19 4.61 -25.49
N TYR A 234 6.44 4.83 -24.20
CA TYR A 234 5.47 4.55 -23.14
C TYR A 234 4.26 5.51 -23.18
N GLU A 235 4.47 6.74 -23.64
CA GLU A 235 3.40 7.73 -23.84
C GLU A 235 2.37 7.29 -24.89
N THR A 236 2.78 6.49 -25.88
CA THR A 236 1.93 6.05 -27.00
C THR A 236 1.28 4.69 -26.82
N LEU A 237 1.48 4.01 -25.68
CA LEU A 237 0.80 2.73 -25.42
C LEU A 237 -0.71 2.94 -25.34
N GLU A 238 -1.48 1.97 -25.80
CA GLU A 238 -2.93 1.94 -25.61
C GLU A 238 -3.33 1.50 -24.19
N ASN A 239 -4.62 1.61 -23.86
CA ASN A 239 -5.12 1.29 -22.51
C ASN A 239 -4.98 -0.19 -22.12
N ASN A 240 -5.00 -1.08 -23.10
CA ASN A 240 -4.82 -2.52 -22.95
C ASN A 240 -3.39 -2.95 -23.25
N GLU A 241 -2.46 -2.01 -23.40
CA GLU A 241 -1.07 -2.31 -23.72
C GLU A 241 -0.15 -2.07 -22.53
N ALA A 242 0.79 -2.99 -22.34
CA ALA A 242 1.82 -2.87 -21.32
C ALA A 242 3.17 -3.39 -21.80
N ILE A 243 4.24 -2.95 -21.15
CA ILE A 243 5.60 -3.46 -21.31
C ILE A 243 6.11 -3.89 -19.94
N ILE A 244 6.68 -5.09 -19.83
CA ILE A 244 7.38 -5.52 -18.61
C ILE A 244 8.87 -5.24 -18.77
N ALA A 245 9.45 -4.45 -17.88
CA ALA A 245 10.88 -4.32 -17.72
C ALA A 245 11.38 -5.24 -16.59
N PHE A 246 12.34 -6.09 -16.95
CA PHE A 246 12.99 -7.03 -16.05
C PHE A 246 14.01 -6.33 -15.12
N PRO A 247 14.54 -7.04 -14.11
CA PRO A 247 15.54 -6.47 -13.20
C PRO A 247 16.79 -5.90 -13.89
N ASP A 248 17.22 -6.50 -15.01
CA ASP A 248 18.35 -6.05 -15.84
C ASP A 248 18.03 -4.88 -16.78
N LYS A 249 16.77 -4.41 -16.75
CA LYS A 249 16.19 -3.33 -17.56
C LYS A 249 16.08 -3.64 -19.05
N VAL A 250 16.21 -4.92 -19.44
CA VAL A 250 15.66 -5.42 -20.70
C VAL A 250 14.15 -5.52 -20.54
N PHE A 251 13.39 -5.26 -21.59
CA PHE A 251 11.93 -5.27 -21.54
C PHE A 251 11.33 -6.04 -22.70
N THR A 252 10.06 -6.42 -22.54
CA THR A 252 9.28 -7.15 -23.54
C THR A 252 8.95 -6.28 -24.75
N ASP A 253 8.49 -6.91 -25.83
CA ASP A 253 7.66 -6.20 -26.80
C ASP A 253 6.38 -5.66 -26.14
N ILE A 254 5.62 -4.85 -26.89
CA ILE A 254 4.31 -4.39 -26.43
C ILE A 254 3.43 -5.62 -26.25
N MET A 255 2.86 -5.77 -25.07
CA MET A 255 1.95 -6.86 -24.72
C MET A 255 0.54 -6.32 -24.70
N GLU A 256 -0.39 -7.06 -25.27
CA GLU A 256 -1.81 -6.83 -25.04
C GLU A 256 -2.24 -7.58 -23.77
N ILE A 257 -2.77 -6.83 -22.81
CA ILE A 257 -3.29 -7.34 -21.55
C ILE A 257 -4.79 -7.63 -21.74
N PRO A 258 -5.25 -8.85 -21.39
CA PRO A 258 -6.67 -9.17 -21.44
C PRO A 258 -7.50 -8.21 -20.61
N TYR A 259 -8.66 -7.83 -21.13
CA TYR A 259 -9.65 -7.10 -20.36
C TYR A 259 -10.49 -8.09 -19.55
N TYR A 260 -10.41 -8.00 -18.23
CA TYR A 260 -11.14 -8.88 -17.30
C TYR A 260 -12.55 -8.35 -16.96
N GLY A 261 -12.96 -7.23 -17.56
CA GLY A 261 -14.25 -6.61 -17.31
C GLY A 261 -14.22 -5.62 -16.14
N GLU A 262 -15.40 -5.10 -15.80
CA GLU A 262 -15.63 -4.27 -14.63
C GLU A 262 -16.36 -5.05 -13.53
N GLY A 263 -16.09 -4.70 -12.27
CA GLY A 263 -16.68 -5.34 -11.11
C GLY A 263 -18.21 -5.26 -11.05
N TRP A 264 -18.80 -4.18 -11.55
CA TRP A 264 -20.26 -3.97 -11.52
C TRP A 264 -21.05 -4.95 -12.39
N HIS A 265 -20.42 -5.67 -13.32
CA HIS A 265 -21.07 -6.76 -14.03
C HIS A 265 -21.41 -7.95 -13.12
N TYR A 266 -20.69 -8.09 -12.01
CA TYR A 266 -20.80 -9.24 -11.11
C TYR A 266 -21.65 -8.94 -9.88
N GLY A 267 -22.18 -7.72 -9.73
CA GLY A 267 -23.03 -7.36 -8.60
C GLY A 267 -22.76 -5.96 -8.03
N GLN A 268 -23.11 -5.78 -6.77
CA GLN A 268 -22.97 -4.51 -6.05
C GLN A 268 -22.27 -4.71 -4.70
N VAL A 269 -21.52 -3.69 -4.31
CA VAL A 269 -20.82 -3.64 -3.01
C VAL A 269 -21.21 -2.36 -2.29
N HIS A 270 -21.67 -2.50 -1.04
CA HIS A 270 -22.02 -1.39 -0.18
C HIS A 270 -21.17 -1.38 1.07
N TYR A 271 -20.45 -0.28 1.30
CA TYR A 271 -19.62 -0.10 2.49
C TYR A 271 -20.39 0.69 3.56
N SER A 272 -20.58 0.07 4.71
CA SER A 272 -21.29 0.62 5.86
C SER A 272 -20.32 0.96 6.99
N GLY A 273 -20.38 2.20 7.49
CA GLY A 273 -19.50 2.69 8.55
C GLY A 273 -18.51 3.76 8.09
N LYS A 274 -17.71 4.26 9.03
CA LYS A 274 -16.65 5.26 8.80
C LYS A 274 -15.59 5.18 9.89
N ILE A 275 -14.32 5.31 9.52
CA ILE A 275 -13.22 5.44 10.48
C ILE A 275 -13.14 6.89 10.99
N THR A 276 -13.20 7.06 12.31
CA THR A 276 -13.04 8.34 13.02
C THR A 276 -12.12 8.18 14.23
N PRO A 277 -11.62 9.27 14.82
CA PRO A 277 -10.85 9.20 16.07
C PRO A 277 -11.63 8.59 17.25
N GLN A 278 -12.97 8.61 17.21
CA GLN A 278 -13.82 8.13 18.31
C GLN A 278 -14.03 6.62 18.26
N ASN A 279 -14.01 6.02 17.07
CA ASN A 279 -14.38 4.60 16.87
C ASN A 279 -13.25 3.76 16.28
N SER A 280 -12.03 4.31 16.18
CA SER A 280 -10.89 3.61 15.62
C SER A 280 -9.74 3.53 16.61
N PRO A 281 -9.28 2.32 16.96
CA PRO A 281 -8.10 2.16 17.81
C PRO A 281 -6.81 2.65 17.13
N PHE A 282 -6.83 2.81 15.80
CA PHE A 282 -5.67 3.22 15.00
C PHE A 282 -5.37 4.73 15.09
N ILE A 283 -6.36 5.53 15.50
CA ILE A 283 -6.24 6.98 15.56
C ILE A 283 -6.19 7.40 17.01
N LYS A 284 -4.99 7.79 17.49
CA LYS A 284 -4.85 8.34 18.84
C LYS A 284 -5.78 9.54 19.01
N GLN A 285 -6.68 9.44 19.98
CA GLN A 285 -7.47 10.59 20.41
C GLN A 285 -6.50 11.67 20.90
N LYS A 286 -6.66 12.90 20.39
CA LYS A 286 -6.04 14.04 21.05
C LYS A 286 -6.67 14.09 22.44
N LYS A 287 -5.89 13.79 23.49
CA LYS A 287 -6.25 14.28 24.81
C LYS A 287 -6.38 15.79 24.66
N GLU A 288 -7.57 16.33 24.94
CA GLU A 288 -7.68 17.77 25.15
C GLU A 288 -6.70 18.10 26.27
N VAL A 289 -5.62 18.78 25.92
CA VAL A 289 -4.75 19.35 26.93
C VAL A 289 -5.58 20.45 27.55
N ASN A 290 -5.98 20.27 28.81
CA ASN A 290 -6.76 21.27 29.51
C ASN A 290 -5.96 22.59 29.47
N ARG A 291 -6.61 23.68 29.06
CA ARG A 291 -5.96 25.00 29.02
C ARG A 291 -5.44 25.41 30.40
N ASP A 292 -6.10 24.94 31.45
CA ASP A 292 -5.70 25.18 32.83
C ASP A 292 -4.38 24.46 33.17
N ASP A 293 -4.14 23.26 32.61
CA ASP A 293 -2.87 22.53 32.78
C ASP A 293 -1.72 23.25 32.07
N LEU A 294 -1.97 23.80 30.87
CA LEU A 294 -0.98 24.60 30.15
C LEU A 294 -0.65 25.91 30.88
N GLN A 295 -1.66 26.54 31.48
CA GLN A 295 -1.45 27.75 32.28
C GLN A 295 -0.67 27.42 33.55
N SER A 296 -0.99 26.32 34.24
CA SER A 296 -0.25 25.84 35.42
C SER A 296 1.21 25.54 35.12
N ILE A 297 1.50 24.85 34.00
CA ILE A 297 2.87 24.56 33.55
C ILE A 297 3.61 25.87 33.22
N LYS A 298 2.93 26.81 32.56
CA LYS A 298 3.51 28.12 32.22
C LYS A 298 3.84 28.92 33.48
N ASP A 299 2.97 28.90 34.47
CA ASP A 299 3.16 29.60 35.75
C ASP A 299 4.27 28.96 36.60
N MET A 300 4.41 27.63 36.56
CA MET A 300 5.55 26.92 37.17
C MET A 300 6.87 27.31 36.53
N LEU A 301 6.96 27.29 35.20
CA LEU A 301 8.19 27.67 34.48
C LEU A 301 8.56 29.14 34.69
N LEU A 302 7.57 30.03 34.78
CA LEU A 302 7.79 31.44 35.11
C LEU A 302 8.29 31.64 36.54
N LYS A 303 7.79 30.87 37.51
CA LYS A 303 8.29 30.90 38.89
C LYS A 303 9.75 30.42 38.98
N ASP A 304 10.10 29.35 38.27
CA ASP A 304 11.48 28.84 38.27
C ASP A 304 12.45 29.83 37.62
N LEU A 305 12.05 30.48 36.53
CA LEU A 305 12.82 31.55 35.88
C LEU A 305 13.00 32.79 36.78
N MET A 306 11.95 33.18 37.51
CA MET A 306 12.04 34.32 38.43
C MET A 306 12.74 33.99 39.75
N GLY A 307 12.74 32.73 40.17
CA GLY A 307 13.51 32.23 41.32
C GLY A 307 15.01 32.19 41.05
N ALA A 308 15.42 31.67 39.88
CA ALA A 308 16.82 31.63 39.45
C ALA A 308 17.42 33.05 39.27
N GLY A 309 16.60 34.04 38.92
CA GLY A 309 17.03 35.43 38.81
C GLY A 309 17.33 36.12 40.14
N LYS A 310 16.81 35.61 41.27
CA LYS A 310 17.08 36.17 42.60
C LYS A 310 18.41 35.69 43.18
N GLU A 311 18.81 34.44 42.94
CA GLU A 311 20.09 33.91 43.43
C GLU A 311 21.30 34.58 42.76
N LEU A 312 21.18 35.02 41.49
CA LEU A 312 22.25 35.71 40.78
C LEU A 312 22.53 37.14 41.28
N VAL A 313 21.56 37.79 41.95
CA VAL A 313 21.71 39.16 42.46
C VAL A 313 22.36 39.18 43.84
N GLU A 314 22.21 38.11 44.64
CA GLU A 314 22.79 38.04 45.99
C GLU A 314 24.28 37.65 46.03
N THR A 315 24.86 37.17 44.93
CA THR A 315 26.30 36.86 44.82
C THR A 315 27.19 37.98 44.29
N THR A 316 26.67 39.22 44.13
CA THR A 316 27.46 40.35 43.59
C THR A 316 27.52 41.58 44.51
N LEU A 317 27.49 41.39 45.82
CA LEU A 317 27.75 42.44 46.81
C LEU A 317 28.94 42.11 47.70
#